data_AF-A0A965VC51-F1
#
_entry.id   AF-A0A965VC51-F1
#
_cell.length_a   1.000
_cell.length_b   1.000
_cell.length_c   1.000
_cell.angle_alpha   90.00
_cell.angle_beta   90.00
_cell.angle_gamma   90.00
#
_symmetry.space_group_name_H-M   'P 1'
#
loop_
_entity.id
_entity.type
_entity.pdbx_description
1 polymer ?
#
loop_
_entity_poly.entity_id
_entity_poly.type
_entity_poly.pdbx_seq_one_letter_code
_entity_poly.pdbx_strand_id
1 'polypeptide(L)'
;MFSFILGCLYLILALTILFLIKEKFNIFGFIYNPNNRKFLVIFDIPFLLLSFAAIIEEAHWFILIIFFMHALNTMTLLIKPDIFYQSKGEMQLMEEESLNNYLIIMTFIVGIGCLLVSYL
;
A
#
# COMPACT_ATOMS: atom_id res chain seq x y z
N MET A 1 -6.93 -7.93 17.19
CA MET A 1 -5.94 -8.90 16.66
C MET A 1 -5.61 -8.64 15.19
N PHE A 2 -6.59 -8.41 14.32
CA PHE A 2 -6.37 -8.15 12.90
C PHE A 2 -5.64 -6.82 12.64
N SER A 3 -5.92 -5.76 13.41
CA SER A 3 -5.17 -4.49 13.36
C SER A 3 -3.68 -4.69 13.64
N PHE A 4 -3.35 -5.56 14.60
CA PHE A 4 -1.95 -5.92 14.91
C PHE A 4 -1.28 -6.64 13.73
N ILE A 5 -1.94 -7.66 13.17
CA ILE A 5 -1.45 -8.41 12.00
C ILE A 5 -1.26 -7.49 10.79
N LEU A 6 -2.22 -6.60 10.54
CA LEU A 6 -2.16 -5.61 9.47
C LEU A 6 -0.97 -4.67 9.66
N GLY A 7 -0.74 -4.20 10.89
CA GLY A 7 0.42 -3.38 11.24
C GLY A 7 1.75 -4.10 10.97
N CYS A 8 1.88 -5.35 11.40
CA CYS A 8 3.06 -6.16 11.11
C CYS A 8 3.27 -6.35 9.59
N LEU A 9 2.20 -6.58 8.83
CA LEU A 9 2.28 -6.75 7.38
C LEU A 9 2.80 -5.47 6.69
N TYR A 10 2.30 -4.31 7.10
CA TYR A 10 2.79 -3.01 6.61
C TYR A 10 4.28 -2.79 6.94
N LEU A 11 4.72 -3.13 8.15
CA LEU A 11 6.13 -2.98 8.52
C LEU A 11 7.04 -3.93 7.73
N ILE A 12 6.60 -5.17 7.49
CA ILE A 12 7.31 -6.12 6.61
C ILE A 12 7.38 -5.57 5.18
N LEU A 13 6.30 -4.96 4.68
CA LEU A 13 6.29 -4.32 3.37
C LEU A 13 7.28 -3.15 3.32
N ALA A 14 7.33 -2.29 4.34
CA ALA A 14 8.28 -1.18 4.40
C ALA A 14 9.73 -1.68 4.36
N LEU A 15 10.06 -2.75 5.10
CA LEU A 15 11.38 -3.38 5.06
C LEU A 15 11.69 -3.99 3.69
N THR A 16 10.68 -4.60 3.04
CA THR A 16 10.83 -5.17 1.69
C THR A 16 11.10 -4.08 0.66
N ILE A 17 10.37 -2.97 0.74
CA ILE A 17 10.57 -1.78 -0.12
C ILE A 17 11.98 -1.22 0.09
N LEU A 18 12.42 -1.08 1.33
CA LEU A 18 13.77 -0.61 1.66
C LEU A 18 14.85 -1.55 1.08
N PHE A 19 14.64 -2.86 1.18
CA PHE A 19 15.52 -3.86 0.58
C PHE A 19 15.57 -3.72 -0.95
N LEU A 20 14.42 -3.57 -1.61
CA LEU A 20 14.35 -3.39 -3.07
C LEU A 20 15.07 -2.11 -3.53
N ILE A 21 14.93 -1.01 -2.79
CA ILE A 21 15.64 0.25 -3.09
C ILE A 21 17.15 0.06 -2.97
N LYS A 22 17.60 -0.65 -1.92
CA LYS A 22 19.01 -0.97 -1.74
C LYS A 22 19.58 -1.79 -2.91
N GLU A 23 18.79 -2.70 -3.46
CA GLU A 23 19.14 -3.49 -4.65
C GLU A 23 18.92 -2.72 -5.98
N LYS A 24 18.65 -1.40 -5.92
CA LYS A 24 18.39 -0.51 -7.07
C LYS A 24 17.24 -0.99 -7.95
N PHE A 25 16.25 -1.67 -7.36
CA PHE A 25 15.07 -2.12 -8.06
C PHE A 25 14.18 -0.92 -8.42
N ASN A 26 13.71 -0.87 -9.66
CA ASN A 26 12.83 0.20 -10.13
C ASN A 26 11.38 -0.06 -9.70
N ILE A 27 11.04 0.36 -8.47
CA ILE A 27 9.71 0.17 -7.86
C ILE A 27 8.62 0.85 -8.70
N PHE A 28 8.81 2.12 -9.07
CA PHE A 28 7.81 2.87 -9.84
C PHE A 28 7.63 2.30 -11.25
N GLY A 29 8.72 1.87 -11.89
CA GLY A 29 8.68 1.16 -13.15
C GLY A 29 7.91 -0.17 -13.04
N PHE A 30 8.04 -0.88 -11.91
CA PHE A 30 7.29 -2.10 -11.64
C PHE A 30 5.80 -1.83 -11.43
N ILE A 31 5.44 -0.85 -10.58
CA ILE A 31 4.05 -0.48 -10.28
C ILE A 31 3.33 0.02 -11.53
N TYR A 32 3.98 0.88 -12.32
CA TYR A 32 3.39 1.45 -13.53
C TYR A 32 3.60 0.63 -14.80
N ASN A 33 3.97 -0.65 -14.67
CA ASN A 33 4.00 -1.58 -15.80
C ASN A 33 2.64 -2.28 -15.92
N PRO A 34 1.88 -2.10 -17.02
CA PRO A 34 0.59 -2.75 -17.22
C PRO A 34 0.65 -4.29 -17.16
N ASN A 35 1.79 -4.89 -17.50
CA ASN A 35 1.97 -6.34 -17.42
C ASN A 35 1.93 -6.86 -15.97
N ASN A 36 2.25 -6.00 -14.99
CA ASN A 36 2.26 -6.35 -13.58
C ASN A 36 0.90 -6.14 -12.90
N ARG A 37 -0.13 -5.66 -13.62
CA ARG A 37 -1.45 -5.36 -13.06
C ARG A 37 -2.02 -6.48 -12.19
N LYS A 38 -1.95 -7.72 -12.69
CA LYS A 38 -2.49 -8.89 -11.99
C LYS A 38 -1.76 -9.13 -10.67
N PHE A 39 -0.44 -8.95 -10.66
CA PHE A 39 0.35 -9.04 -9.44
C PHE A 39 -0.07 -7.97 -8.43
N LEU A 40 -0.24 -6.71 -8.87
CA LEU A 40 -0.64 -5.61 -7.98
C LEU A 40 -2.01 -5.86 -7.33
N VAL A 41 -2.99 -6.33 -8.12
CA VAL A 41 -4.32 -6.68 -7.58
C VAL A 41 -4.21 -7.82 -6.57
N ILE A 42 -3.47 -8.89 -6.89
CA ILE A 42 -3.28 -10.03 -5.97
C ILE A 42 -2.58 -9.58 -4.69
N PHE A 43 -1.57 -8.71 -4.82
CA PHE A 43 -0.82 -8.16 -3.71
C PHE A 43 -1.69 -7.31 -2.78
N ASP A 44 -2.70 -6.62 -3.31
CA ASP A 44 -3.60 -5.76 -2.53
C ASP A 44 -4.66 -6.55 -1.73
N ILE A 45 -5.02 -7.76 -2.19
CA ILE A 45 -6.09 -8.59 -1.58
C ILE A 45 -5.85 -8.86 -0.08
N PRO A 46 -4.66 -9.31 0.38
CA PRO A 46 -4.41 -9.53 1.81
C PRO A 46 -4.67 -8.29 2.66
N PHE A 47 -4.28 -7.11 2.18
CA PHE A 47 -4.50 -5.87 2.91
C PHE A 47 -5.99 -5.50 2.98
N LEU A 48 -6.72 -5.70 1.88
CA LEU A 48 -8.16 -5.44 1.82
C LEU A 48 -8.94 -6.39 2.73
N LEU A 49 -8.60 -7.68 2.75
CA LEU A 49 -9.22 -8.67 3.62
C LEU A 49 -8.89 -8.43 5.10
N LEU A 50 -7.63 -8.14 5.42
CA LEU A 50 -7.21 -7.89 6.79
C LEU A 50 -7.78 -6.58 7.34
N SER A 51 -7.81 -5.51 6.54
CA SER A 51 -8.44 -4.26 6.97
C SER A 51 -9.95 -4.41 7.14
N PHE A 52 -10.63 -5.18 6.29
CA PHE A 52 -12.04 -5.49 6.49
C PHE A 52 -12.29 -6.31 7.76
N ALA A 53 -11.48 -7.34 8.00
CA ALA A 53 -11.55 -8.15 9.22
C ALA A 53 -11.27 -7.28 10.47
N ALA A 54 -10.30 -6.37 10.39
CA ALA A 54 -9.98 -5.42 11.45
C ALA A 54 -11.14 -4.45 11.71
N ILE A 55 -11.85 -3.96 10.69
CA ILE A 55 -13.05 -3.12 10.88
C ILE A 55 -14.16 -3.87 11.61
N ILE A 56 -14.37 -5.16 11.29
CA ILE A 56 -15.38 -5.98 11.95
C ILE A 56 -15.02 -6.21 13.43
N GLU A 57 -13.74 -6.44 13.71
CA GLU A 57 -13.24 -6.63 15.08
C GLU A 57 -13.28 -5.32 15.87
N GLU A 58 -12.84 -4.23 15.26
CA GLU A 58 -12.67 -2.93 15.89
C GLU A 58 -12.87 -1.81 14.86
N ALA A 59 -14.03 -1.15 14.92
CA ALA A 59 -14.45 -0.13 13.96
C ALA A 59 -13.73 1.21 14.18
N HIS A 60 -12.41 1.23 14.06
CA HIS A 60 -11.59 2.42 14.21
C HIS A 60 -11.48 3.20 12.89
N TRP A 61 -11.67 4.52 12.93
CA TRP A 61 -11.68 5.40 11.75
C TRP A 61 -10.39 5.30 10.91
N PHE A 62 -9.25 5.09 11.56
CA PHE A 62 -7.97 4.89 10.91
C PHE A 62 -7.96 3.64 10.00
N ILE A 63 -8.55 2.53 10.45
CA ILE A 63 -8.63 1.29 9.66
C ILE A 63 -9.61 1.46 8.49
N LEU A 64 -10.69 2.25 8.67
CA LEU A 64 -11.60 2.60 7.57
C LEU A 64 -10.85 3.33 6.44
N ILE A 65 -9.98 4.28 6.76
CA ILE A 65 -9.16 4.98 5.76
C ILE A 65 -8.30 3.98 4.98
N ILE A 66 -7.61 3.07 5.68
CA ILE A 66 -6.77 2.05 5.05
C ILE A 66 -7.58 1.16 4.12
N PHE A 67 -8.74 0.67 4.58
CA PHE A 67 -9.63 -0.13 3.77
C PHE A 67 -10.06 0.60 2.50
N PHE A 68 -10.47 1.86 2.61
CA PHE A 68 -10.86 2.64 1.43
C PHE A 68 -9.69 2.90 0.49
N MET A 69 -8.48 3.15 1.00
CA MET A 69 -7.29 3.30 0.14
C MET A 69 -7.06 2.04 -0.70
N HIS A 70 -7.07 0.85 -0.09
CA HIS A 70 -6.92 -0.41 -0.83
C HIS A 70 -8.11 -0.70 -1.75
N ALA A 71 -9.33 -0.46 -1.29
CA ALA A 71 -10.53 -0.70 -2.09
C ALA A 71 -10.55 0.18 -3.34
N LEU A 72 -10.25 1.48 -3.21
CA LEU A 72 -10.17 2.40 -4.33
C LEU A 72 -9.02 2.07 -5.27
N ASN A 73 -7.85 1.69 -4.74
CA ASN A 73 -6.70 1.29 -5.55
C ASN A 73 -7.01 0.04 -6.38
N THR A 74 -7.50 -1.02 -5.73
CA THR A 74 -7.94 -2.26 -6.39
C THR A 74 -9.05 -1.99 -7.42
N MET A 75 -10.07 -1.20 -7.08
CA MET A 75 -11.14 -0.85 -8.02
C MET A 75 -10.63 -0.07 -9.22
N THR A 76 -9.71 0.88 -9.02
CA THR A 76 -9.11 1.64 -10.12
C THR A 76 -8.34 0.71 -11.04
N LEU A 77 -7.50 -0.18 -10.50
CA LEU A 77 -6.76 -1.16 -11.29
C LEU A 77 -7.64 -2.15 -12.05
N LEU A 78 -8.80 -2.52 -11.51
CA LEU A 78 -9.73 -3.47 -12.14
C LEU A 78 -10.65 -2.82 -13.18
N ILE A 79 -11.21 -1.65 -12.87
CA ILE A 79 -12.32 -1.04 -13.63
C ILE A 79 -11.81 0.06 -14.56
N LYS A 80 -10.83 0.86 -14.13
CA LYS A 80 -10.29 2.00 -14.89
C LYS A 80 -8.75 2.01 -14.85
N PRO A 81 -8.08 0.94 -15.31
CA PRO A 81 -6.62 0.83 -15.25
C PRO A 81 -5.91 1.96 -15.98
N ASP A 82 -6.51 2.51 -17.04
CA ASP A 82 -5.90 3.60 -17.81
C ASP A 82 -5.69 4.87 -16.97
N ILE A 83 -6.61 5.17 -16.05
CA ILE A 83 -6.47 6.31 -15.12
C ILE A 83 -5.24 6.10 -14.23
N PHE A 84 -5.07 4.87 -13.71
CA PHE A 84 -3.92 4.52 -12.90
C PHE A 84 -2.62 4.64 -13.69
N TYR A 85 -2.53 4.08 -14.91
CA TYR A 85 -1.27 4.13 -15.65
C TYR A 85 -0.93 5.52 -16.21
N GLN A 86 -1.94 6.37 -16.45
CA GLN A 86 -1.74 7.75 -16.86
C GLN A 86 -1.18 8.63 -15.74
N SER A 87 -1.50 8.35 -14.46
CA SER A 87 -0.98 9.12 -13.33
C SER A 87 0.54 9.01 -13.15
N LYS A 88 1.20 8.08 -13.85
CA LYS A 88 2.67 7.98 -13.89
C LYS A 88 3.32 9.30 -14.31
N GLY A 89 2.75 9.99 -15.30
CA GLY A 89 3.29 11.25 -15.80
C GLY A 89 3.31 12.36 -14.75
N GLU A 90 2.32 12.36 -13.85
CA GLU A 90 2.25 13.30 -12.74
C GLU A 90 3.27 12.97 -11.65
N MET A 91 3.51 11.69 -11.38
CA MET A 91 4.52 11.26 -10.42
C MET A 91 5.96 11.51 -10.90
N GLN A 92 6.21 11.54 -12.21
CA GLN A 92 7.52 11.88 -12.76
C GLN A 92 7.98 13.32 -12.47
N LEU A 93 7.09 14.19 -11.99
CA LEU A 93 7.45 15.53 -11.53
C LEU A 93 8.25 15.50 -10.21
N MET A 94 8.22 14.38 -9.47
CA MET A 94 9.01 14.16 -8.27
C MET A 94 10.24 13.31 -8.58
N GLU A 95 11.36 13.64 -7.93
CA GLU A 95 12.58 12.84 -8.04
C GLU A 95 12.36 11.42 -7.49
N GLU A 96 12.96 10.41 -8.13
CA GLU A 96 12.79 8.99 -7.78
C GLU A 96 13.16 8.70 -6.31
N GLU A 97 14.20 9.35 -5.79
CA GLU A 97 14.62 9.22 -4.40
C GLU A 97 13.55 9.76 -3.43
N SER A 98 12.96 10.91 -3.76
CA SER A 98 11.87 11.50 -2.98
C SER A 98 10.66 10.57 -2.92
N LEU A 99 10.28 10.00 -4.07
CA LEU A 99 9.17 9.07 -4.17
C LEU A 99 9.42 7.76 -3.41
N ASN A 100 10.63 7.21 -3.50
CA ASN A 100 11.05 6.02 -2.75
C ASN A 100 10.98 6.26 -1.24
N ASN A 101 11.51 7.39 -0.78
CA ASN A 101 11.47 7.77 0.64
C ASN A 101 10.03 7.97 1.12
N TYR A 102 9.20 8.65 0.33
CA TYR A 102 7.78 8.84 0.64
C TYR A 102 7.06 7.49 0.80
N LEU A 103 7.29 6.56 -0.13
CA LEU A 103 6.67 5.24 -0.10
C LEU A 103 7.04 4.47 1.17
N ILE A 104 8.32 4.45 1.56
CA ILE A 104 8.76 3.79 2.80
C ILE A 104 8.12 4.45 4.02
N ILE A 105 8.22 5.78 4.12
CA ILE A 105 7.75 6.53 5.30
C ILE A 105 6.26 6.34 5.50
N MET A 106 5.45 6.47 4.43
CA MET A 106 4.01 6.29 4.53
C MET A 106 3.64 4.85 4.91
N THR A 107 4.28 3.86 4.29
CA THR A 107 4.06 2.44 4.62
C THR A 107 4.40 2.15 6.09
N PHE A 108 5.49 2.74 6.59
CA PHE A 108 5.92 2.61 7.98
C PHE A 108 4.96 3.28 8.96
N ILE A 109 4.53 4.53 8.68
CA ILE A 109 3.56 5.27 9.49
C ILE A 109 2.24 4.49 9.59
N VAL A 110 1.76 3.94 8.46
CA VAL A 110 0.53 3.13 8.45
C VAL A 110 0.70 1.87 9.31
N GLY A 111 1.86 1.21 9.22
CA GLY A 111 2.20 0.05 10.06
C GLY A 111 2.16 0.38 11.55
N ILE A 112 2.82 1.45 11.98
CA ILE A 112 2.78 1.90 13.38
C ILE A 112 1.36 2.28 13.79
N GLY A 113 0.62 3.01 12.95
CA GLY A 113 -0.75 3.41 13.25
C GLY A 113 -1.66 2.21 13.51
N CYS A 114 -1.52 1.15 12.73
CA CYS A 114 -2.27 -0.10 12.94
C CYS A 114 -1.91 -0.78 14.26
N LEU A 115 -0.62 -0.78 14.62
CA LEU A 115 -0.17 -1.30 15.91
C LEU A 115 -0.74 -0.47 17.06
N LEU A 116 -0.67 0.86 16.99
CA LEU A 116 -1.23 1.73 18.02
C LEU A 116 -2.73 1.50 18.21
N VAL A 117 -3.50 1.41 17.11
CA VAL A 117 -4.93 1.05 17.17
C VAL A 117 -5.12 -0.29 17.86
N SER A 118 -4.27 -1.29 17.58
CA SER A 118 -4.41 -2.61 18.21
C SER A 118 -4.18 -2.64 19.73
N TYR A 119 -3.67 -1.56 20.32
CA TYR A 119 -3.47 -1.40 21.76
C TYR A 119 -4.51 -0.48 22.42
N LEU A 120 -5.40 0.14 21.65
CA LEU A 120 -6.49 1.00 22.14
C LEU A 120 -7.74 0.18 22.47
#